data_AF-A0A661USJ8-F1
#
_entry.id   AF-A0A661USJ8-F1
#
_cell.length_a   1.000
_cell.length_b   1.000
_cell.length_c   1.000
_cell.angle_alpha   90.00
_cell.angle_beta   90.00
_cell.angle_gamma   90.00
#
_symmetry.space_group_name_H-M   'P 1'
#
loop_
_entity.id
_entity.type
_entity.pdbx_description
1 polymer ?
#
loop_
_entity_poly.entity_id
_entity_poly.type
_entity_poly.pdbx_seq_one_letter_code
_entity_poly.pdbx_strand_id
1 'polypeptide(L)'
;PTENAKLSKIRIIRSTAEGEKVIWVDLKEYLETGQAELIPILRPGDTVIVSGSTYYAFTKAVNWLSQIAVMLSVYVAISNISN
;
A
#
# COMPACT_ATOMS: atom_id res chain seq x y z
N PRO A 1 2.54 -2.55 -14.77
CA PRO A 1 2.62 -1.69 -13.55
C PRO A 1 1.22 -1.53 -12.95
N THR A 2 1.00 -1.93 -11.70
CA THR A 2 -0.28 -1.72 -11.03
C THR A 2 -0.40 -0.25 -10.61
N GLU A 3 -1.49 0.42 -10.98
CA GLU A 3 -1.75 1.86 -10.81
C GLU A 3 -1.65 2.41 -9.37
N ASN A 4 -1.38 1.57 -8.38
CA ASN A 4 -1.64 1.85 -6.97
C ASN A 4 -0.44 1.58 -6.03
N ALA A 5 0.80 1.68 -6.49
CA ALA A 5 1.98 1.52 -5.64
C ALA A 5 2.33 2.83 -4.90
N LYS A 6 2.52 2.78 -3.57
CA LYS A 6 3.05 3.92 -2.80
C LYS A 6 4.57 3.94 -2.89
N LEU A 7 5.09 4.65 -3.89
CA LEU A 7 6.53 4.76 -4.15
C LEU A 7 7.30 5.62 -3.12
N SER A 8 6.60 6.36 -2.25
CA SER A 8 7.22 7.24 -1.25
C SER A 8 7.68 6.54 0.04
N LYS A 9 7.42 5.24 0.22
CA LYS A 9 7.84 4.48 1.42
C LYS A 9 8.35 3.09 1.06
N ILE A 10 9.48 3.06 0.36
CA ILE A 10 10.22 1.83 0.07
C ILE A 10 11.23 1.58 1.20
N ARG A 11 11.33 0.33 1.62
CA ARG A 11 12.30 -0.13 2.62
C ARG A 11 13.26 -1.11 1.99
N ILE A 12 14.55 -0.95 2.25
CA ILE A 12 15.58 -1.94 1.91
C ILE A 12 16.08 -2.54 3.23
N ILE A 13 15.98 -3.85 3.38
CA ILE A 13 16.52 -4.59 4.50
C ILE A 13 17.85 -5.20 4.06
N ARG A 14 18.92 -4.88 4.79
CA ARG A 14 20.27 -5.39 4.55
C ARG A 14 20.75 -6.15 5.78
N SER A 15 21.04 -7.44 5.62
CA SER A 15 21.69 -8.22 6.68
C SER A 15 23.17 -7.82 6.77
N THR A 16 23.60 -7.39 7.95
CA THR A 16 24.99 -7.06 8.30
C THR A 16 25.48 -8.00 9.41
N ALA A 17 26.79 -8.01 9.66
CA ALA A 17 27.38 -8.80 10.75
C ALA A 17 26.86 -8.41 12.15
N GLU A 18 26.28 -7.21 12.27
CA GLU A 18 25.77 -6.63 13.52
C GLU A 18 24.23 -6.75 13.63
N GLY A 19 23.54 -7.25 12.60
CA GLY A 19 22.07 -7.40 12.57
C GLY A 19 21.43 -6.94 11.26
N GLU A 20 20.13 -6.61 11.31
CA GLU A 20 19.42 -6.08 10.14
C GLU A 20 19.48 -4.55 10.09
N LYS A 21 19.94 -4.00 8.97
CA LYS A 21 19.90 -2.57 8.68
C LYS A 21 18.71 -2.25 7.78
N VAL A 22 17.83 -1.36 8.24
CA VAL A 22 16.71 -0.83 7.44
C VAL A 22 17.10 0.50 6.82
N ILE A 23 17.03 0.61 5.50
CA ILE A 23 17.26 1.83 4.73
C ILE A 23 15.94 2.27 4.13
N TRP A 24 15.52 3.50 4.44
CA TRP A 24 14.32 4.10 3.86
C TRP A 24 14.67 4.85 2.58
N VAL A 25 13.86 4.67 1.55
CA VAL A 25 14.05 5.31 0.25
C VAL A 25 12.75 5.96 -0.19
N ASP A 26 12.83 7.25 -0.52
CA ASP A 26 11.77 7.95 -1.24
C ASP A 26 12.05 7.87 -2.74
N LEU A 27 11.46 6.87 -3.38
CA LEU A 27 11.60 6.69 -4.82
C LEU A 27 10.81 7.75 -5.60
N LYS A 28 9.78 8.36 -5.00
CA LYS A 28 9.01 9.41 -5.66
C LYS A 28 9.88 10.65 -5.88
N GLU A 29 10.60 11.09 -4.84
CA GLU A 29 11.50 12.24 -4.93
C GLU A 29 12.63 11.99 -5.95
N TYR A 30 13.18 10.79 -6.00
CA TYR A 30 14.16 10.41 -7.02
C TYR A 30 13.59 10.49 -8.45
N LEU A 31 12.37 9.99 -8.67
CA LEU A 31 11.75 10.02 -10.00
C LEU A 31 11.41 11.45 -10.46
N GLU A 32 11.11 12.36 -9.52
CA GLU A 32 10.82 13.76 -9.80
C GLU A 32 12.08 14.62 -10.02
N THR A 33 13.15 14.36 -9.26
CA THR A 33 14.36 15.19 -9.24
C THR A 33 15.54 14.61 -10.02
N GLY A 34 15.58 13.29 -10.23
CA GLY A 34 16.69 12.57 -10.84
C GLY A 34 17.96 12.49 -10.00
N GLN A 35 17.95 12.93 -8.74
CA GLN A 35 19.17 13.00 -7.91
C GLN A 35 19.59 11.62 -7.40
N ALA A 36 20.70 11.09 -7.93
CA ALA A 36 21.21 9.76 -7.58
C ALA A 36 21.55 9.58 -6.08
N GLU A 37 21.79 10.67 -5.36
CA GLU A 37 22.08 10.67 -3.93
C GLU A 37 20.91 10.16 -3.07
N LEU A 38 19.68 10.24 -3.59
CA LEU A 38 18.47 9.74 -2.91
C LEU A 38 18.35 8.22 -2.95
N ILE A 39 19.12 7.53 -3.79
CA ILE A 39 19.04 6.08 -3.99
C ILE A 39 20.34 5.40 -3.52
N PRO A 40 20.28 4.50 -2.52
CA PRO A 40 21.45 3.77 -2.07
C PRO A 40 21.84 2.68 -3.07
N ILE A 41 23.14 2.39 -3.16
CA ILE A 41 23.65 1.26 -3.94
C ILE A 41 23.24 -0.05 -3.25
N LEU A 42 22.55 -0.92 -4.01
CA LEU A 42 22.13 -2.24 -3.56
C LEU A 42 23.32 -3.21 -3.47
N ARG A 43 23.24 -4.13 -2.50
CA ARG A 43 24.23 -5.19 -2.28
C ARG A 43 23.56 -6.56 -2.38
N PRO A 44 24.32 -7.61 -2.72
CA PRO A 44 23.80 -8.98 -2.67
C PRO A 44 23.25 -9.29 -1.28
N GLY A 45 22.06 -9.91 -1.22
CA GLY A 45 21.35 -10.20 0.02
C GLY A 45 20.41 -9.10 0.51
N ASP A 46 20.37 -7.94 -0.16
CA ASP A 46 19.38 -6.90 0.15
C ASP A 46 17.96 -7.36 -0.23
N THR A 47 16.99 -7.11 0.66
CA THR A 47 15.56 -7.33 0.40
C THR A 47 14.85 -5.99 0.24
N VAL A 48 14.24 -5.75 -0.93
CA VAL A 48 13.49 -4.52 -1.21
C VAL A 48 11.99 -4.75 -0.96
N ILE A 49 11.41 -3.99 -0.03
CA ILE A 49 10.00 -4.07 0.35
C ILE A 49 9.28 -2.81 -0.14
N VAL A 50 8.29 -3.02 -1.01
CA VAL A 50 7.38 -1.98 -1.50
C VAL A 50 6.05 -2.11 -0.78
N SER A 51 5.70 -1.12 0.05
CA SER A 51 4.44 -1.13 0.80
C SER A 51 3.26 -0.87 -0.14
N GLY A 52 2.21 -1.71 -0.08
CA GLY A 52 0.96 -1.47 -0.81
C GLY A 52 0.32 -0.14 -0.42
N SER A 53 -0.37 0.53 -1.34
CA SER A 53 -0.98 1.83 -1.04
C SER A 53 -2.06 1.72 0.03
N THR A 54 -2.19 2.75 0.89
CA THR A 54 -3.36 2.89 1.79
C THR A 54 -4.68 2.91 1.02
N TYR A 55 -4.65 3.24 -0.28
CA TYR A 55 -5.80 3.14 -1.16
C TYR A 55 -6.29 1.69 -1.27
N TYR A 56 -5.40 0.71 -1.38
CA TYR A 56 -5.78 -0.71 -1.35
C TYR A 56 -6.46 -1.13 -0.04
N ALA A 57 -6.00 -0.59 1.10
CA ALA A 57 -6.64 -0.85 2.38
C ALA A 57 -8.05 -0.21 2.46
N PHE A 58 -8.19 1.03 1.96
CA PHE A 58 -9.46 1.74 1.93
C PHE A 58 -10.46 1.12 0.95
N THR A 59 -10.04 0.74 -0.27
CA THR A 59 -10.91 0.06 -1.25
C THR A 59 -11.39 -1.30 -0.75
N LYS A 60 -10.53 -2.04 -0.03
CA LYS A 60 -10.93 -3.29 0.61
C LYS A 60 -12.01 -3.09 1.70
N ALA A 61 -11.91 -2.00 2.47
CA ALA A 61 -12.92 -1.65 3.48
C ALA A 61 -14.25 -1.20 2.84
N VAL A 62 -14.21 -0.35 1.82
CA VAL A 62 -15.41 0.11 1.08
C VAL A 62 -16.14 -1.06 0.45
N ASN A 63 -15.43 -2.01 -0.18
CA ASN A 63 -16.05 -3.18 -0.80
C ASN A 63 -16.84 -4.05 0.19
N TRP A 64 -16.37 -4.18 1.44
CA TRP A 64 -17.11 -4.88 2.49
C TRP A 64 -18.37 -4.11 2.92
N LEU A 65 -18.28 -2.78 3.07
CA LEU A 65 -19.41 -1.93 3.43
C LEU A 65 -20.52 -1.92 2.37
N SER A 66 -20.15 -1.90 1.09
CA SER A 66 -21.12 -1.92 -0.02
C SER A 66 -22.05 -3.15 0.04
N GLN A 67 -21.53 -4.31 0.43
CA GLN A 67 -22.34 -5.53 0.55
C GLN A 67 -23.38 -5.42 1.69
N ILE A 68 -22.99 -4.83 2.82
CA ILE A 68 -23.89 -4.58 3.95
C ILE A 68 -24.99 -3.60 3.54
N ALA A 69 -24.64 -2.51 2.85
CA ALA A 69 -25.60 -1.52 2.39
C ALA A 69 -26.67 -2.13 1.46
N VAL A 70 -26.27 -3.02 0.55
CA VAL A 70 -27.20 -3.75 -0.33
C VAL A 70 -28.15 -4.62 0.49
N MET A 71 -27.64 -5.40 1.46
CA MET A 71 -28.48 -6.22 2.33
C MET A 71 -29.49 -5.37 3.13
N LEU A 72 -29.04 -4.24 3.69
CA LEU A 72 -29.91 -3.31 4.41
C LEU A 72 -30.97 -2.69 3.50
N SER A 73 -30.62 -2.33 2.25
CA SER A 73 -31.59 -1.79 1.29
C SER A 73 -32.69 -2.79 0.92
N VAL A 74 -32.33 -4.06 0.75
CA VAL A 74 -33.28 -5.14 0.49
C VAL A 74 -34.19 -5.35 1.69
N TYR A 75 -33.63 -5.35 2.90
CA TYR A 75 -34.38 -5.48 4.13
C TYR A 75 -35.42 -4.36 4.30
N VAL A 76 -35.01 -3.10 4.14
CA VAL A 76 -35.90 -1.92 4.26
C VAL A 76 -37.02 -1.95 3.21
N ALA A 77 -36.70 -2.38 1.98
CA ALA A 77 -37.71 -2.50 0.92
C ALA A 77 -38.78 -3.53 1.28
N ILE A 78 -38.39 -4.71 1.78
CA ILE A 78 -39.34 -5.76 2.20
C ILE A 78 -40.17 -5.30 3.41
N SER A 79 -39.54 -4.66 4.40
CA SER A 79 -40.28 -4.18 5.58
C SER A 79 -41.32 -3.11 5.25
N ASN A 80 -41.07 -2.26 4.25
CA ASN A 80 -42.03 -1.26 3.80
C ASN A 80 -43.19 -1.85 2.98
N ILE A 81 -43.00 -3.02 2.37
CA ILE A 81 -44.05 -3.72 1.60
C ILE A 81 -44.93 -4.58 2.52
N SER A 82 -44.37 -5.05 3.64
CA SER A 82 -45.06 -5.92 4.60
C SER A 82 -45.87 -5.16 5.68
N ASN A 83 -45.73 -3.85 5.79
CA ASN A 83 -46.54 -2.96 6.64
C ASN A 83 -47.61 -2.27 5.80
#